data_AF-A0A7C8ZGE1-F1
#
_entry.id   AF-A0A7C8ZGE1-F1
#
_cell.length_a   1.000
_cell.length_b   1.000
_cell.length_c   1.000
_cell.angle_alpha   90.00
_cell.angle_beta   90.00
_cell.angle_gamma   90.00
#
_symmetry.space_group_name_H-M   'P 1'
#
loop_
_entity.id
_entity.type
_entity.pdbx_description
1 polymer ?
#
loop_
_entity_poly.entity_id
_entity_poly.type
_entity_poly.pdbx_seq_one_letter_code
_entity_poly.pdbx_strand_id
1 'polypeptide(L)'
;MTQHPTKTTIIAFTISLFVFLLSIQFFLHQNPKMASSSALNQTPIHPDPDPIDPYQRAHIIPNPNGTITRLHEFFPTVPPSLSNSSSLSLSKDVPLNPEKHSWVRIFLPSGSGRPAKLPILIFAHGGGFVLYSAASRVFHEFCSNAASRLGALVISVEYRLAPEHRLPAAYDDVLEALSWVKQGKDEWVKERGNFSNCVLTGQSAGANGPVSLGS
;
A
#
# COMPACT_ATOMS: atom_id res chain seq x y z
N MET A 1 35.03 -14.80 -9.29
CA MET A 1 34.05 -14.36 -8.28
C MET A 1 32.67 -14.78 -8.76
N THR A 2 32.11 -15.83 -8.16
CA THR A 2 30.81 -16.41 -8.52
C THR A 2 29.69 -15.58 -7.88
N GLN A 3 28.83 -14.96 -8.70
CA GLN A 3 27.60 -14.33 -8.22
C GLN A 3 26.64 -15.42 -7.74
N HIS A 4 26.35 -15.45 -6.44
CA HIS A 4 25.25 -16.26 -5.92
C HIS A 4 23.91 -15.60 -6.28
N PRO A 5 22.91 -16.36 -6.73
CA PRO A 5 21.59 -15.82 -7.05
C PRO A 5 20.89 -15.33 -5.78
N THR A 6 20.54 -14.05 -5.75
CA THR A 6 19.80 -13.40 -4.68
C THR A 6 18.37 -13.96 -4.64
N LYS A 7 18.02 -14.75 -3.62
CA LYS A 7 16.64 -15.21 -3.42
C LYS A 7 15.78 -14.03 -2.96
N THR A 8 15.05 -13.41 -3.88
CA THR A 8 13.94 -12.50 -3.51
C THR A 8 12.74 -13.38 -3.15
N THR A 9 12.38 -13.45 -1.88
CA THR A 9 11.19 -14.20 -1.44
C THR A 9 10.00 -13.24 -1.42
N ILE A 10 9.10 -13.37 -2.39
CA ILE A 10 7.81 -12.67 -2.35
C ILE A 10 6.91 -13.45 -1.39
N ILE A 11 6.80 -12.99 -0.13
CA ILE A 11 5.83 -13.52 0.82
C ILE A 11 4.61 -12.60 0.78
N ALA A 12 3.64 -12.93 -0.08
CA ALA A 12 2.32 -12.32 -0.03
C ALA A 12 1.61 -12.82 1.25
N PHE A 13 1.61 -12.03 2.31
CA PHE A 13 0.70 -12.27 3.44
C PHE A 13 -0.72 -11.94 2.99
N THR A 14 -1.39 -12.91 2.36
CA THR A 14 -2.81 -12.82 2.01
C THR A 14 -3.65 -12.99 3.27
N ILE A 15 -3.76 -11.94 4.09
CA ILE A 15 -4.92 -11.81 4.97
C ILE A 15 -6.05 -11.19 4.14
N SER A 16 -6.79 -12.12 3.54
CA SER A 16 -8.19 -12.01 3.13
C SER A 16 -8.53 -11.36 1.79
N LEU A 17 -8.07 -11.99 0.70
CA LEU A 17 -8.82 -11.97 -0.57
C LEU A 17 -10.20 -12.63 -0.40
N PHE A 18 -10.35 -13.53 0.58
CA PHE A 18 -11.62 -14.22 0.87
C PHE A 18 -12.68 -13.25 1.42
N VAL A 19 -12.33 -12.31 2.30
CA VAL A 19 -13.28 -11.29 2.78
C VAL A 19 -13.55 -10.22 1.71
N PHE A 20 -12.60 -9.92 0.82
CA PHE A 20 -12.79 -8.94 -0.26
C PHE A 20 -13.61 -9.49 -1.44
N LEU A 21 -13.37 -10.72 -1.87
CA LEU A 21 -14.20 -11.39 -2.88
C LEU A 21 -15.57 -11.76 -2.33
N LEU A 22 -15.69 -12.13 -1.04
CA LEU A 22 -17.00 -12.27 -0.42
C LEU A 22 -17.72 -10.92 -0.32
N SER A 23 -17.03 -9.80 -0.08
CA SER A 23 -17.72 -8.50 -0.09
C SER A 23 -18.10 -8.03 -1.49
N ILE A 24 -17.36 -8.38 -2.55
CA ILE A 24 -17.77 -8.12 -3.94
C ILE A 24 -18.88 -9.07 -4.40
N GLN A 25 -18.79 -10.38 -4.10
CA GLN A 25 -19.87 -11.32 -4.42
C GLN A 25 -21.11 -11.07 -3.57
N PHE A 26 -20.97 -10.70 -2.30
CA PHE A 26 -22.08 -10.24 -1.47
C PHE A 26 -22.65 -8.92 -2.01
N PHE A 27 -21.81 -7.98 -2.48
CA PHE A 27 -22.27 -6.74 -3.11
C PHE A 27 -23.02 -6.99 -4.45
N LEU A 28 -22.60 -7.98 -5.24
CA LEU A 28 -23.30 -8.41 -6.45
C LEU A 28 -24.56 -9.24 -6.14
N HIS A 29 -24.56 -10.01 -5.05
CA HIS A 29 -25.69 -10.82 -4.59
C HIS A 29 -26.78 -9.99 -3.90
N GLN A 30 -26.39 -8.90 -3.19
CA GLN A 30 -27.28 -7.92 -2.55
C GLN A 30 -27.89 -6.93 -3.56
N ASN A 31 -27.39 -6.88 -4.79
CA ASN A 31 -27.92 -6.04 -5.88
C ASN A 31 -28.36 -6.88 -7.11
N PRO A 32 -29.40 -7.73 -6.99
CA PRO A 32 -29.86 -8.58 -8.09
C PRO A 32 -30.54 -7.80 -9.23
N LYS A 33 -30.68 -6.47 -9.14
CA LYS A 33 -31.40 -5.65 -10.13
C LYS A 33 -30.70 -5.49 -11.50
N MET A 34 -29.53 -6.11 -11.71
CA MET A 34 -28.98 -6.33 -13.06
C MET A 34 -29.32 -7.71 -13.66
N ALA A 35 -30.06 -8.57 -12.95
CA ALA A 35 -30.56 -9.84 -13.44
C ALA A 35 -32.07 -9.97 -13.16
N SER A 36 -32.87 -9.53 -14.14
CA SER A 36 -34.27 -9.91 -14.41
C SER A 36 -35.24 -10.17 -13.24
N SER A 37 -36.23 -9.28 -13.13
CA SER A 37 -37.64 -9.44 -12.69
C SER A 37 -38.10 -10.76 -12.04
N SER A 38 -38.58 -10.71 -10.78
CA SER A 38 -40.01 -10.83 -10.39
C SER A 38 -40.25 -11.10 -8.89
N ALA A 39 -41.31 -10.46 -8.37
CA ALA A 39 -42.00 -10.44 -7.06
C ALA A 39 -41.66 -11.43 -5.89
N LEU A 40 -41.71 -10.93 -4.64
CA LEU A 40 -42.83 -11.14 -3.69
C LEU A 40 -42.68 -10.33 -2.38
N ASN A 41 -43.85 -9.91 -1.87
CA ASN A 41 -44.12 -8.96 -0.78
C ASN A 41 -43.79 -9.49 0.63
N GLN A 42 -42.92 -8.81 1.38
CA GLN A 42 -42.94 -8.73 2.85
C GLN A 42 -42.38 -7.36 3.26
N THR A 43 -43.13 -6.57 4.06
CA THR A 43 -42.68 -5.28 4.59
C THR A 43 -41.80 -5.49 5.83
N PRO A 44 -40.50 -5.11 5.83
CA PRO A 44 -39.64 -5.24 7.00
C PRO A 44 -40.04 -4.25 8.11
N ILE A 45 -40.08 -4.73 9.37
CA ILE A 45 -40.46 -3.95 10.58
C ILE A 45 -39.29 -3.07 11.10
N HIS A 46 -38.19 -2.99 10.36
CA HIS A 46 -37.15 -1.98 10.54
C HIS A 46 -36.77 -1.44 9.16
N PRO A 47 -36.69 -0.11 8.95
CA PRO A 47 -36.01 0.38 7.75
C PRO A 47 -34.58 -0.16 7.81
N ASP A 48 -34.17 -0.89 6.77
CA ASP A 48 -32.74 -1.13 6.55
C ASP A 48 -32.04 0.23 6.65
N PRO A 49 -30.90 0.33 7.35
CA PRO A 49 -30.15 1.57 7.35
C PRO A 49 -29.91 1.96 5.89
N ASP A 50 -30.22 3.22 5.54
CA ASP A 50 -30.08 3.71 4.18
C ASP A 50 -28.72 3.28 3.62
N PRO A 51 -28.66 2.73 2.38
CA PRO A 51 -27.42 2.28 1.79
C PRO A 51 -26.39 3.41 1.84
N ILE A 52 -25.33 3.23 2.64
CA ILE A 52 -24.29 4.24 2.75
C ILE A 52 -23.65 4.41 1.38
N ASP A 53 -23.68 5.64 0.86
CA ASP A 53 -23.02 5.99 -0.40
C ASP A 53 -21.51 5.64 -0.30
N PRO A 54 -20.98 4.76 -1.17
CA PRO A 54 -19.59 4.36 -1.13
C PRO A 54 -18.61 5.54 -1.28
N TYR A 55 -18.98 6.60 -2.01
CA TYR A 55 -18.15 7.79 -2.15
C TYR A 55 -18.09 8.59 -0.85
N GLN A 56 -19.23 8.74 -0.18
CA GLN A 56 -19.31 9.39 1.13
C GLN A 56 -18.49 8.61 2.17
N ARG A 57 -18.61 7.28 2.19
CA ARG A 57 -17.80 6.42 3.08
C ARG A 57 -16.31 6.50 2.79
N ALA A 58 -15.94 6.72 1.54
CA ALA A 58 -14.56 6.84 1.10
C ALA A 58 -14.03 8.28 1.19
N HIS A 59 -14.84 9.25 1.66
CA HIS A 59 -14.47 10.68 1.67
C HIS A 59 -14.00 11.20 0.30
N ILE A 60 -14.70 10.76 -0.75
CA ILE A 60 -14.47 11.14 -2.15
C ILE A 60 -15.73 11.84 -2.68
N ILE A 61 -15.54 12.87 -3.49
CA ILE A 61 -16.63 13.50 -4.27
C ILE A 61 -16.43 13.12 -5.74
N PRO A 62 -17.37 12.39 -6.37
CA PRO A 62 -17.32 12.17 -7.81
C PRO A 62 -17.68 13.46 -8.57
N ASN A 63 -16.88 13.80 -9.57
CA ASN A 63 -17.11 14.99 -10.40
C ASN A 63 -17.88 14.61 -11.69
N PRO A 64 -18.69 15.51 -12.27
CA PRO A 64 -19.46 15.22 -13.49
C PRO A 64 -18.62 14.81 -14.71
N ASN A 65 -17.35 15.21 -14.76
CA ASN A 65 -16.40 14.87 -15.83
C ASN A 65 -15.70 13.50 -15.63
N GLY A 66 -16.11 12.73 -14.63
CA GLY A 66 -15.55 11.40 -14.34
C GLY A 66 -14.24 11.41 -13.54
N THR A 67 -13.75 12.57 -13.10
CA THR A 67 -12.67 12.66 -12.10
C THR A 67 -13.25 12.58 -10.69
N ILE A 68 -12.36 12.58 -9.70
CA ILE A 68 -12.75 12.58 -8.29
C ILE A 68 -12.03 13.70 -7.53
N THR A 69 -12.63 14.17 -6.45
CA THR A 69 -12.02 15.05 -5.46
C THR A 69 -11.85 14.27 -4.16
N ARG A 70 -10.62 14.20 -3.64
CA ARG A 70 -10.30 13.52 -2.37
C ARG A 70 -10.32 14.53 -1.22
N LEU A 71 -11.08 14.26 -0.17
CA LEU A 71 -11.16 15.14 1.00
C LEU A 71 -9.99 14.87 1.96
N HIS A 72 -8.87 15.56 1.73
CA HIS A 72 -7.58 15.31 2.38
C HIS A 72 -7.61 15.42 3.92
N GLU A 73 -8.55 16.18 4.49
CA GLU A 73 -8.74 16.31 5.94
C GLU A 73 -9.05 14.98 6.63
N PHE A 74 -9.61 14.00 5.90
CA PHE A 74 -9.88 12.65 6.41
C PHE A 74 -8.68 11.70 6.26
N PHE A 75 -7.59 12.15 5.63
CA PHE A 75 -6.40 11.36 5.33
C PHE A 75 -5.13 12.06 5.84
N PRO A 76 -5.02 12.31 7.16
CA PRO A 76 -3.90 13.06 7.72
C PRO A 76 -2.58 12.39 7.38
N THR A 77 -1.59 13.18 7.00
CA THR A 77 -0.22 12.73 6.74
C THR A 77 0.72 13.05 7.89
N VAL A 78 1.83 12.33 7.98
CA VAL A 78 2.91 12.59 8.92
C VAL A 78 4.17 12.97 8.13
N PRO A 79 4.88 14.06 8.45
CA PRO A 79 6.18 14.34 7.83
C PRO A 79 7.23 13.28 8.18
N PRO A 80 8.28 13.10 7.36
CA PRO A 80 9.40 12.24 7.74
C PRO A 80 10.18 12.87 8.90
N SER A 81 10.90 12.05 9.67
CA SER A 81 11.66 12.51 10.84
C SER A 81 12.99 11.80 10.98
N LEU A 82 14.07 12.57 11.04
CA LEU A 82 15.43 12.09 11.33
C LEU A 82 15.76 12.11 12.84
N SER A 83 14.82 12.52 13.69
CA SER A 83 15.05 12.58 15.14
C SER A 83 14.86 11.21 15.79
N ASN A 84 15.80 10.85 16.67
CA ASN A 84 15.79 9.65 17.49
C ASN A 84 15.17 9.86 18.88
N SER A 85 14.71 11.07 19.22
CA SER A 85 14.38 11.44 20.61
C SER A 85 13.16 10.72 21.19
N SER A 86 12.34 10.08 20.36
CA SER A 86 11.13 9.35 20.78
C SER A 86 10.51 8.48 19.68
N SER A 87 11.10 8.44 18.48
CA SER A 87 10.55 7.73 17.33
C SER A 87 11.01 6.26 17.32
N LEU A 88 10.09 5.34 17.01
CA LEU A 88 10.39 3.92 16.82
C LEU A 88 11.37 3.68 15.65
N SER A 89 11.36 4.59 14.68
CA SER A 89 12.22 4.59 13.51
C SER A 89 12.48 6.00 13.01
N LEU A 90 13.65 6.21 12.43
CA LEU A 90 13.93 7.35 11.58
C LEU A 90 13.22 7.16 10.23
N SER A 91 12.80 8.24 9.60
CA SER A 91 12.20 8.21 8.27
C SER A 91 12.67 9.34 7.37
N LYS A 92 12.75 9.07 6.07
CA LYS A 92 13.03 10.05 5.02
C LYS A 92 12.30 9.72 3.72
N ASP A 93 12.02 10.75 2.94
CA ASP A 93 11.36 10.63 1.64
C ASP A 93 12.41 10.77 0.54
N VAL A 94 12.37 9.88 -0.44
CA VAL A 94 13.32 9.83 -1.55
C VAL A 94 12.58 9.71 -2.87
N PRO A 95 12.85 10.57 -3.87
CA PRO A 95 12.27 10.42 -5.20
C PRO A 95 12.58 9.03 -5.79
N LEU A 96 11.54 8.37 -6.29
CA LEU A 96 11.67 7.09 -7.00
C LEU A 96 11.78 7.39 -8.49
N ASN A 97 10.79 8.09 -9.02
CA ASN A 97 10.73 8.54 -10.40
C ASN A 97 10.13 9.96 -10.46
N PRO A 98 10.95 11.00 -10.70
CA PRO A 98 10.48 12.38 -10.75
C PRO A 98 9.44 12.64 -11.87
N GLU A 99 9.54 11.96 -13.01
CA GLU A 99 8.62 12.13 -14.14
C GLU A 99 7.21 11.59 -13.84
N LYS A 100 7.14 10.55 -13.00
CA LYS A 100 5.88 9.94 -12.55
C LYS A 100 5.37 10.54 -11.23
N HIS A 101 6.13 11.45 -10.63
CA HIS A 101 5.91 11.97 -9.28
C HIS A 101 5.80 10.88 -8.20
N SER A 102 6.42 9.72 -8.42
CA SER A 102 6.46 8.63 -7.44
C SER A 102 7.69 8.74 -6.55
N TRP A 103 7.56 8.30 -5.31
CA TRP A 103 8.61 8.39 -4.30
C TRP A 103 8.48 7.25 -3.28
N VAL A 104 9.47 7.10 -2.42
CA VAL A 104 9.44 6.12 -1.33
C VAL A 104 9.73 6.78 0.01
N ARG A 105 9.03 6.35 1.06
CA ARG A 105 9.42 6.62 2.44
C ARG A 105 10.25 5.46 2.97
N ILE A 106 11.46 5.75 3.40
CA ILE A 106 12.36 4.78 4.00
C ILE A 106 12.26 4.91 5.52
N PHE A 107 12.04 3.81 6.23
CA PHE A 107 12.05 3.74 7.68
C PHE A 107 13.23 2.89 8.16
N LEU A 108 14.05 3.47 9.04
CA LEU A 108 15.20 2.82 9.66
C LEU A 108 14.96 2.66 11.17
N PRO A 109 14.99 1.44 11.73
CA PRO A 109 14.74 1.25 13.17
C PRO A 109 15.76 2.01 14.03
N SER A 110 15.22 2.72 15.02
CA SER A 110 15.99 3.45 16.03
C SER A 110 16.82 2.47 16.88
N GLY A 111 17.98 2.89 17.38
CA GLY A 111 18.81 2.06 18.26
C GLY A 111 19.52 0.86 17.60
N SER A 112 19.46 0.75 16.27
CA SER A 112 20.19 -0.28 15.53
C SER A 112 21.71 0.05 15.50
N GLY A 113 22.43 -0.33 16.56
CA GLY A 113 23.89 -0.44 16.52
C GLY A 113 24.33 -1.32 15.33
N ARG A 114 25.49 -1.07 14.71
CA ARG A 114 25.96 -1.88 13.56
C ARG A 114 26.95 -2.96 14.04
N PRO A 115 26.83 -4.20 13.50
CA PRO A 115 27.41 -4.46 12.16
C PRO A 115 26.54 -5.22 11.14
N ALA A 116 25.37 -5.78 11.50
CA ALA A 116 24.60 -6.63 10.57
C ALA A 116 23.67 -5.84 9.64
N LYS A 117 23.57 -6.27 8.37
CA LYS A 117 22.58 -5.77 7.40
C LYS A 117 21.17 -6.25 7.81
N LEU A 118 20.18 -5.36 7.72
CA LEU A 118 18.78 -5.58 8.06
C LEU A 118 18.02 -6.19 6.86
N PRO A 119 17.06 -7.10 7.08
CA PRO A 119 16.11 -7.47 6.02
C PRO A 119 15.39 -6.23 5.46
N ILE A 120 15.03 -6.28 4.17
CA ILE A 120 14.34 -5.19 3.49
C ILE A 120 12.88 -5.56 3.27
N LEU A 121 11.97 -4.74 3.77
CA LEU A 121 10.53 -4.87 3.54
C LEU A 121 10.05 -3.77 2.61
N ILE A 122 9.66 -4.11 1.40
CA ILE A 122 9.02 -3.18 0.46
C ILE A 122 7.50 -3.28 0.71
N PHE A 123 6.87 -2.13 0.98
CA PHE A 123 5.47 -2.06 1.38
C PHE A 123 4.68 -1.17 0.41
N ALA A 124 3.60 -1.71 -0.15
CA ALA A 124 2.60 -0.95 -0.89
C ALA A 124 1.36 -0.70 -0.01
N HIS A 125 0.97 0.56 0.16
CA HIS A 125 -0.17 0.93 0.98
C HIS A 125 -1.52 0.48 0.38
N GLY A 126 -2.58 0.48 1.20
CA GLY A 126 -3.94 0.21 0.75
C GLY A 126 -4.67 1.46 0.26
N GLY A 127 -5.98 1.34 0.04
CA GLY A 127 -6.82 2.47 -0.43
C GLY A 127 -7.52 2.25 -1.76
N GLY A 128 -7.71 1.00 -2.19
CA GLY A 128 -8.42 0.69 -3.43
C GLY A 128 -7.74 1.21 -4.70
N PHE A 129 -6.43 1.51 -4.65
CA PHE A 129 -5.66 2.23 -5.68
C PHE A 129 -6.11 3.69 -5.90
N VAL A 130 -7.01 4.20 -5.07
CA VAL A 130 -7.62 5.52 -5.23
C VAL A 130 -7.25 6.45 -4.09
N LEU A 131 -6.96 5.94 -2.90
CA LEU A 131 -6.76 6.72 -1.67
C LEU A 131 -5.42 6.45 -1.01
N TYR A 132 -5.12 7.32 -0.04
CA TYR A 132 -3.95 7.32 0.84
C TYR A 132 -2.62 7.60 0.12
N SER A 133 -1.58 7.61 0.94
CA SER A 133 -0.18 7.88 0.59
C SER A 133 0.70 7.07 1.55
N ALA A 134 1.95 6.80 1.17
CA ALA A 134 3.02 6.36 2.07
C ALA A 134 3.22 7.32 3.26
N ALA A 135 2.82 8.58 3.13
CA ALA A 135 2.81 9.56 4.21
C ALA A 135 1.55 9.54 5.09
N SER A 136 0.46 8.86 4.68
CA SER A 136 -0.76 8.79 5.49
C SER A 136 -0.47 8.19 6.86
N ARG A 137 -0.98 8.82 7.93
CA ARG A 137 -0.67 8.49 9.32
C ARG A 137 -0.80 7.00 9.62
N VAL A 138 -1.89 6.38 9.16
CA VAL A 138 -2.15 4.94 9.35
C VAL A 138 -1.04 4.05 8.78
N PHE A 139 -0.50 4.40 7.61
CA PHE A 139 0.57 3.63 6.97
C PHE A 139 1.95 4.04 7.49
N HIS A 140 2.15 5.31 7.81
CA HIS A 140 3.37 5.77 8.48
C HIS A 140 3.57 5.04 9.82
N GLU A 141 2.55 5.00 10.67
CA GLU A 141 2.60 4.34 11.98
C GLU A 141 2.80 2.83 11.83
N PHE A 142 2.12 2.21 10.86
CA PHE A 142 2.32 0.80 10.54
C PHE A 142 3.78 0.52 10.14
N CYS A 143 4.34 1.26 9.17
CA CYS A 143 5.70 1.05 8.69
C CYS A 143 6.76 1.35 9.77
N SER A 144 6.55 2.39 10.58
CA SER A 144 7.42 2.73 11.72
C SER A 144 7.45 1.61 12.76
N ASN A 145 6.28 1.06 13.12
CA ASN A 145 6.17 -0.10 13.99
C ASN A 145 6.81 -1.35 13.38
N ALA A 146 6.58 -1.61 12.09
CA ALA A 146 7.16 -2.75 11.39
C ALA A 146 8.71 -2.67 11.37
N ALA A 147 9.27 -1.50 11.07
CA ALA A 147 10.72 -1.29 11.07
C ALA A 147 11.32 -1.63 12.43
N SER A 148 10.73 -1.10 13.51
CA SER A 148 11.18 -1.32 14.88
C SER A 148 11.01 -2.78 15.34
N ARG A 149 9.82 -3.35 15.19
CA ARG A 149 9.49 -4.69 15.72
C ARG A 149 10.13 -5.83 14.94
N LEU A 150 10.28 -5.68 13.62
CA LEU A 150 10.90 -6.69 12.76
C LEU A 150 12.42 -6.50 12.65
N GLY A 151 12.96 -5.38 13.13
CA GLY A 151 14.36 -5.02 12.88
C GLY A 151 14.67 -4.92 11.39
N ALA A 152 13.76 -4.34 10.62
CA ALA A 152 13.83 -4.31 9.15
C ALA A 152 13.98 -2.88 8.63
N LEU A 153 14.65 -2.74 7.48
CA LEU A 153 14.57 -1.51 6.70
C LEU A 153 13.26 -1.56 5.89
N VAL A 154 12.34 -0.64 6.14
CA VAL A 154 11.04 -0.61 5.46
C VAL A 154 11.04 0.46 4.37
N ILE A 155 10.62 0.10 3.16
CA ILE A 155 10.51 0.97 1.99
C ILE A 155 9.02 1.05 1.62
N SER A 156 8.33 2.10 2.08
CA SER A 156 6.92 2.34 1.77
C SER A 156 6.80 3.11 0.46
N VAL A 157 6.11 2.55 -0.53
CA VAL A 157 6.04 3.10 -1.90
C VAL A 157 4.87 4.05 -2.04
N GLU A 158 5.13 5.29 -2.47
CA GLU A 158 4.12 6.19 -3.02
C GLU A 158 3.93 5.88 -4.51
N TYR A 159 2.90 5.10 -4.81
CA TYR A 159 2.54 4.74 -6.18
C TYR A 159 1.42 5.65 -6.71
N ARG A 160 1.33 5.79 -8.05
CA ARG A 160 0.31 6.61 -8.69
C ARG A 160 -1.10 6.04 -8.48
N LEU A 161 -2.07 6.93 -8.23
CA LEU A 161 -3.45 6.59 -7.93
C LEU A 161 -4.37 6.72 -9.14
N ALA A 162 -5.42 5.91 -9.16
CA ALA A 162 -6.57 6.03 -10.04
C ALA A 162 -7.55 7.09 -9.47
N PRO A 163 -8.38 7.73 -10.32
CA PRO A 163 -8.56 7.49 -11.75
C PRO A 163 -7.51 8.15 -12.66
N GLU A 164 -6.66 9.03 -12.14
CA GLU A 164 -5.67 9.80 -12.92
C GLU A 164 -4.67 8.86 -13.59
N HIS A 165 -4.25 7.82 -12.87
CA HIS A 165 -3.37 6.77 -13.36
C HIS A 165 -3.99 5.41 -13.06
N ARG A 166 -4.81 4.92 -13.99
CA ARG A 166 -5.42 3.59 -13.87
C ARG A 166 -4.35 2.50 -13.86
N LEU A 167 -4.70 1.33 -13.33
CA LEU A 167 -3.85 0.14 -13.45
C LEU A 167 -3.50 -0.10 -14.93
N PRO A 168 -2.25 -0.50 -15.23
CA PRO A 168 -1.25 -1.06 -14.32
C PRO A 168 -0.28 -0.06 -13.64
N ALA A 169 -0.54 1.26 -13.71
CA ALA A 169 0.43 2.28 -13.25
C ALA A 169 1.00 2.05 -11.84
N ALA A 170 0.15 1.67 -10.88
CA ALA A 170 0.59 1.38 -9.51
C ALA A 170 1.52 0.14 -9.44
N TYR A 171 1.27 -0.88 -10.26
CA TYR A 171 2.13 -2.07 -10.33
C TYR A 171 3.50 -1.73 -10.90
N ASP A 172 3.54 -0.91 -11.95
CA ASP A 172 4.78 -0.46 -12.54
C ASP A 172 5.64 0.30 -11.52
N ASP A 173 5.02 1.16 -10.71
CA ASP A 173 5.72 1.95 -9.68
C ASP A 173 6.28 1.05 -8.55
N VAL A 174 5.53 0.02 -8.14
CA VAL A 174 6.01 -0.95 -7.14
C VAL A 174 7.15 -1.82 -7.68
N LEU A 175 7.08 -2.25 -8.96
CA LEU A 175 8.17 -2.97 -9.62
C LEU A 175 9.41 -2.08 -9.81
N GLU A 176 9.20 -0.80 -10.12
CA GLU A 176 10.27 0.19 -10.18
C GLU A 176 10.93 0.38 -8.81
N ALA A 177 10.16 0.43 -7.71
CA ALA A 177 10.69 0.47 -6.36
C ALA A 177 11.53 -0.78 -6.03
N LEU A 178 11.07 -1.97 -6.42
CA LEU A 178 11.85 -3.21 -6.26
C LEU A 178 13.19 -3.15 -7.00
N SER A 179 13.18 -2.68 -8.24
CA SER A 179 14.41 -2.50 -9.03
C SER A 179 15.34 -1.45 -8.41
N TRP A 180 14.77 -0.32 -7.97
CA TRP A 180 15.48 0.76 -7.29
C TRP A 180 16.16 0.28 -5.99
N VAL A 181 15.47 -0.55 -5.20
CA VAL A 181 16.04 -1.20 -4.02
C VAL A 181 17.18 -2.12 -4.42
N LYS A 182 16.99 -3.03 -5.39
CA LYS A 182 18.03 -3.97 -5.84
C LYS A 182 19.31 -3.27 -6.31
N GLN A 183 19.17 -2.08 -6.88
CA GLN A 183 20.30 -1.25 -7.33
C GLN A 183 20.96 -0.45 -6.18
N GLY A 184 20.37 -0.43 -4.98
CA GLY A 184 20.90 0.29 -3.82
C GLY A 184 20.99 1.79 -4.03
N LYS A 185 19.98 2.40 -4.70
CA LYS A 185 19.95 3.82 -5.09
C LYS A 185 19.80 4.83 -3.93
N ASP A 186 19.99 4.40 -2.69
CA ASP A 186 20.00 5.25 -1.50
C ASP A 186 21.03 4.75 -0.48
N GLU A 187 21.61 5.67 0.28
CA GLU A 187 22.64 5.35 1.29
C GLU A 187 22.14 4.42 2.40
N TRP A 188 20.92 4.63 2.92
CA TRP A 188 20.37 3.76 3.97
C TRP A 188 20.12 2.35 3.40
N VAL A 189 19.62 2.27 2.17
CA VAL A 189 19.40 0.98 1.48
C VAL A 189 20.73 0.27 1.23
N LYS A 190 21.69 0.95 0.62
CA LYS A 190 23.02 0.41 0.29
C LYS A 190 23.76 -0.04 1.54
N GLU A 191 23.74 0.76 2.59
CA GLU A 191 24.55 0.49 3.78
C GLU A 191 23.85 -0.34 4.85
N ARG A 192 22.51 -0.30 4.97
CA ARG A 192 21.76 -1.07 5.98
C ARG A 192 21.06 -2.28 5.41
N GLY A 193 20.68 -2.30 4.14
CA GLY A 193 19.85 -3.35 3.56
C GLY A 193 20.60 -4.66 3.29
N ASN A 194 19.95 -5.78 3.60
CA ASN A 194 20.34 -7.13 3.23
C ASN A 194 19.56 -7.52 1.96
N PHE A 195 20.17 -7.35 0.80
CA PHE A 195 19.53 -7.62 -0.49
C PHE A 195 19.15 -9.09 -0.70
N SER A 196 19.83 -10.02 0.01
CA SER A 196 19.50 -11.44 0.01
C SER A 196 18.27 -11.79 0.84
N ASN A 197 17.75 -10.82 1.61
CA ASN A 197 16.54 -10.97 2.41
C ASN A 197 15.61 -9.78 2.17
N CYS A 198 15.00 -9.76 0.99
CA CYS A 198 14.07 -8.74 0.55
C CYS A 198 12.67 -9.35 0.34
N VAL A 199 11.66 -8.74 0.95
CA VAL A 199 10.26 -9.16 0.90
C VAL A 199 9.41 -7.99 0.39
N LEU A 200 8.55 -8.26 -0.59
CA LEU A 200 7.49 -7.35 -1.03
C LEU A 200 6.18 -7.74 -0.36
N THR A 201 5.48 -6.77 0.23
CA THR A 201 4.17 -6.96 0.85
C THR A 201 3.30 -5.70 0.66
N GLY A 202 2.05 -5.75 1.11
CA GLY A 202 1.17 -4.60 1.13
C GLY A 202 -0.10 -4.83 1.94
N GLN A 203 -1.00 -3.86 1.92
CA GLN A 203 -2.30 -3.93 2.61
C GLN A 203 -3.44 -3.71 1.62
N SER A 204 -4.48 -4.55 1.65
CA SER A 204 -5.65 -4.44 0.77
C SER A 204 -5.25 -4.33 -0.71
N ALA A 205 -5.55 -3.22 -1.39
CA ALA A 205 -5.13 -2.94 -2.76
C ALA A 205 -3.61 -3.08 -2.95
N GLY A 206 -2.77 -2.63 -2.00
CA GLY A 206 -1.32 -2.79 -2.08
C GLY A 206 -0.84 -4.25 -1.96
N ALA A 207 -1.67 -5.15 -1.42
CA ALA A 207 -1.39 -6.59 -1.42
C ALA A 207 -1.84 -7.28 -2.73
N ASN A 208 -2.66 -6.60 -3.54
CA ASN A 208 -3.05 -7.08 -4.85
C ASN A 208 -1.92 -6.79 -5.83
N GLY A 209 -1.01 -7.75 -5.99
CA GLY A 209 0.05 -7.67 -6.99
C GLY A 209 -0.44 -8.06 -8.39
N PRO A 210 0.34 -7.77 -9.45
CA PRO A 210 0.09 -8.37 -10.76
C PRO A 210 0.07 -9.90 -10.63
N VAL A 211 -1.07 -10.51 -10.96
CA VAL A 211 -1.13 -11.97 -11.16
C VAL A 211 -0.19 -12.29 -12.31
N SER A 212 0.83 -13.11 -12.03
CA SER A 212 1.95 -13.49 -12.90
C SER A 212 3.20 -12.64 -12.76
N LEU A 213 4.16 -13.13 -11.97
CA LEU A 213 5.56 -13.24 -12.38
C LEU A 213 6.15 -14.44 -11.62
N GLY A 214 5.86 -15.63 -12.16
CA GLY A 214 6.40 -16.90 -11.70
C GLY A 214 6.66 -17.81 -12.89
N SER A 215 7.87 -17.74 -13.45
CA SER A 215 8.71 -18.89 -13.84
C SER A 215 10.13 -18.39 -14.03
#